data_AF-A0A972GB44-F1
#
_entry.id   AF-A0A972GB44-F1
#
_cell.length_a   1.000
_cell.length_b   1.000
_cell.length_c   1.000
_cell.angle_alpha   90.00
_cell.angle_beta   90.00
_cell.angle_gamma   90.00
#
_symmetry.space_group_name_H-M   'P 1'
#
loop_
_entity.id
_entity.type
_entity.pdbx_description
1 polymer ?
#
loop_
_entity_poly.entity_id
_entity_poly.type
_entity_poly.pdbx_seq_one_letter_code
_entity_poly.pdbx_strand_id
1 'polypeptide(L)'
;MRLRRGTVSVGLCGMAMALLLSLLVSAVQSHGSMQNPVSRVYGCFLEGPESPTSAACQEAVALGGIQALYDWNEINLANVAGRHQEFIPDGQLCSAGRAKYRGFDQARADWPAVQLPQSGQFTFTYRATAPHRGSFDLYVTRDGYDSTQPLRWADLESAPFLTSVDPPLVDGSYVMEGQLPQGKSGRHLIYAIWQRSDSPEAFYSCSDVIFGDGSNPTTVPPTEVPSGTPVPPTEVPSVTPTDTPVIPTPPADASTWQPNTSYAVGEEVTYEGSTYRCLQAHTSLSNWQPSNVPALWQLVA
;
A
#
# COMPACT_ATOMS: atom_id res chain seq x y z
N MET A 1 -49.86 -65.83 -17.61
CA MET A 1 -48.99 -65.55 -18.79
C MET A 1 -48.04 -64.41 -18.42
N ARG A 2 -46.73 -64.70 -18.49
CA ARG A 2 -45.54 -63.83 -18.65
C ARG A 2 -45.51 -62.41 -18.05
N LEU A 3 -44.47 -62.19 -17.21
CA LEU A 3 -43.93 -60.91 -16.76
C LEU A 3 -43.67 -59.92 -17.91
N ARG A 4 -43.80 -58.62 -17.62
CA ARG A 4 -42.82 -57.61 -18.07
C ARG A 4 -42.71 -56.49 -17.04
N ARG A 5 -41.52 -56.40 -16.44
CA ARG A 5 -41.04 -55.26 -15.64
C ARG A 5 -40.76 -54.09 -16.58
N GLY A 6 -41.18 -52.88 -16.18
CA GLY A 6 -40.79 -51.62 -16.80
C GLY A 6 -40.68 -50.56 -15.71
N THR A 7 -39.49 -50.41 -15.15
CA THR A 7 -39.11 -49.28 -14.31
C THR A 7 -38.96 -48.04 -15.20
N VAL A 8 -39.69 -46.97 -14.90
CA VAL A 8 -39.44 -45.64 -15.45
C VAL A 8 -39.05 -44.74 -14.29
N SER A 9 -37.75 -44.45 -14.21
CA SER A 9 -37.18 -43.43 -13.35
C SER A 9 -37.43 -42.07 -14.00
N VAL A 10 -38.27 -41.23 -13.40
CA VAL A 10 -38.46 -39.82 -13.81
C VAL A 10 -37.55 -38.95 -12.95
N GLY A 11 -36.80 -38.08 -13.63
CA GLY A 11 -35.54 -37.51 -13.16
C GLY A 11 -35.65 -36.47 -12.03
N LEU A 12 -34.76 -36.61 -11.05
CA LEU A 12 -34.29 -35.49 -10.22
C LEU A 12 -33.21 -34.74 -11.02
N CYS A 13 -33.58 -33.70 -11.75
CA CYS A 13 -32.57 -32.83 -12.39
C CYS A 13 -33.09 -31.39 -12.57
N GLY A 14 -33.59 -30.78 -11.48
CA GLY A 14 -34.16 -29.42 -11.57
C GLY A 14 -34.11 -28.57 -10.31
N MET A 15 -33.40 -28.97 -9.26
CA MET A 15 -33.22 -28.17 -8.03
C MET A 15 -31.77 -28.21 -7.55
N ALA A 16 -30.84 -27.70 -8.37
CA ALA A 16 -29.48 -27.44 -7.92
C ALA A 16 -28.89 -26.13 -8.49
N MET A 17 -29.69 -25.33 -9.20
CA MET A 17 -29.24 -24.13 -9.90
C MET A 17 -29.95 -22.86 -9.38
N ALA A 18 -30.17 -22.78 -8.06
CA ALA A 18 -30.84 -21.64 -7.44
C ALA A 18 -30.26 -21.19 -6.08
N LEU A 19 -29.06 -21.66 -5.68
CA LEU A 19 -28.48 -21.28 -4.38
C LEU A 19 -26.94 -21.13 -4.36
N LEU A 20 -26.34 -20.72 -5.47
CA LEU A 20 -24.97 -20.18 -5.47
C LEU A 20 -24.97 -18.80 -6.15
N LEU A 21 -25.69 -17.85 -5.57
CA LEU A 21 -25.25 -16.45 -5.64
C LEU A 21 -24.29 -16.24 -4.47
N SER A 22 -23.14 -16.93 -4.52
CA SER A 22 -22.02 -16.69 -3.63
C SER A 22 -21.66 -15.22 -3.75
N LEU A 23 -21.79 -14.49 -2.64
CA LEU A 23 -21.31 -13.13 -2.51
C LEU A 23 -19.84 -13.11 -2.92
N LEU A 24 -19.56 -12.60 -4.13
CA LEU A 24 -18.25 -12.09 -4.46
C LEU A 24 -18.10 -10.81 -3.66
N VAL A 25 -17.63 -10.94 -2.41
CA VAL A 25 -17.12 -9.79 -1.67
C VAL A 25 -15.79 -9.47 -2.33
N SER A 26 -15.83 -8.69 -3.42
CA SER A 26 -14.63 -8.06 -3.93
C SER A 26 -14.07 -7.27 -2.77
N ALA A 27 -12.86 -7.62 -2.31
CA ALA A 27 -12.12 -6.77 -1.40
C ALA A 27 -11.88 -5.46 -2.16
N VAL A 28 -12.79 -4.50 -1.99
CA VAL A 28 -12.58 -3.15 -2.48
C VAL A 28 -11.36 -2.69 -1.68
N GLN A 29 -10.22 -2.58 -2.35
CA GLN A 29 -9.00 -2.14 -1.71
C GLN A 29 -9.23 -0.69 -1.25
N SER A 30 -8.95 -0.44 0.01
CA SER A 30 -8.76 0.94 0.49
C SER A 30 -7.52 1.50 -0.14
N HIS A 31 -7.53 2.81 -0.32
CA HIS A 31 -6.42 3.47 -0.94
C HIS A 31 -6.36 4.91 -0.48
N GLY A 32 -5.19 5.32 -0.02
CA GLY A 32 -4.91 6.70 0.34
C GLY A 32 -3.60 6.90 1.06
N SER A 33 -3.30 8.15 1.38
CA SER A 33 -2.13 8.54 2.17
C SER A 33 -2.39 9.90 2.84
N MET A 34 -1.55 10.31 3.79
CA MET A 34 -1.67 11.65 4.39
C MET A 34 -1.50 12.74 3.32
N GLN A 35 -2.44 13.68 3.32
CA GLN A 35 -2.42 14.88 2.47
C GLN A 35 -1.97 16.12 3.25
N ASN A 36 -2.36 16.24 4.52
CA ASN A 36 -1.92 17.34 5.38
C ASN A 36 -1.62 16.86 6.81
N PRO A 37 -0.35 16.87 7.26
CA PRO A 37 0.85 17.14 6.45
C PRO A 37 1.07 16.06 5.38
N VAL A 38 1.53 16.47 4.20
CA VAL A 38 1.74 15.57 3.05
C VAL A 38 2.71 14.44 3.40
N SER A 39 2.39 13.22 2.99
CA SER A 39 3.26 12.05 3.19
C SER A 39 4.44 12.03 2.22
N ARG A 40 5.50 11.27 2.53
CA ARG A 40 6.64 11.05 1.63
C ARG A 40 6.19 10.54 0.26
N VAL A 41 5.41 9.46 0.24
CA VAL A 41 4.98 8.82 -1.00
C VAL A 41 4.07 9.71 -1.83
N TYR A 42 3.14 10.42 -1.19
CA TYR A 42 2.22 11.32 -1.90
C TYR A 42 2.93 12.60 -2.36
N GLY A 43 3.83 13.15 -1.53
CA GLY A 43 4.68 14.29 -1.90
C GLY A 43 5.54 13.97 -3.12
N CYS A 44 6.21 12.82 -3.13
CA CYS A 44 6.99 12.38 -4.29
C CYS A 44 6.15 12.13 -5.54
N PHE A 45 4.92 11.60 -5.39
CA PHE A 45 3.99 11.50 -6.50
C PHE A 45 3.64 12.88 -7.07
N LEU A 46 3.40 13.87 -6.20
CA LEU A 46 3.10 15.25 -6.61
C LEU A 46 4.28 15.96 -7.27
N GLU A 47 5.52 15.56 -6.99
CA GLU A 47 6.70 16.04 -7.72
C GLU A 47 6.80 15.50 -9.16
N GLY A 48 6.04 14.45 -9.48
CA GLY A 48 6.06 13.78 -10.79
C GLY A 48 6.87 12.47 -10.74
N PRO A 49 6.23 11.28 -10.88
CA PRO A 49 6.92 9.99 -10.72
C PRO A 49 8.13 9.78 -11.62
N GLU A 50 8.06 10.24 -12.87
CA GLU A 50 9.10 10.03 -13.90
C GLU A 50 10.32 10.93 -13.72
N SER A 51 10.16 12.06 -13.05
CA SER A 51 11.22 13.07 -12.92
C SER A 51 11.01 13.92 -11.66
N PRO A 52 11.06 13.31 -10.46
CA PRO A 52 10.91 14.04 -9.22
C PRO A 52 12.06 15.04 -9.03
N THR A 53 11.82 16.08 -8.25
CA THR A 53 12.71 17.24 -8.14
C THR A 53 13.62 17.19 -6.91
N SER A 54 13.12 16.67 -5.79
CA SER A 54 13.89 16.54 -4.56
C SER A 54 14.82 15.33 -4.63
N ALA A 55 16.02 15.49 -4.08
CA ALA A 55 16.99 14.40 -3.98
C ALA A 55 16.43 13.19 -3.20
N ALA A 56 15.45 13.42 -2.32
CA ALA A 56 14.75 12.38 -1.58
C ALA A 56 13.87 11.52 -2.45
N CYS A 57 13.04 12.16 -3.26
CA CYS A 57 12.16 11.46 -4.17
C CYS A 57 12.91 10.81 -5.33
N GLN A 58 13.98 11.44 -5.84
CA GLN A 58 14.86 10.83 -6.85
C GLN A 58 15.49 9.52 -6.36
N GLU A 59 16.05 9.52 -5.15
CA GLU A 59 16.61 8.30 -4.56
C GLU A 59 15.51 7.27 -4.24
N ALA A 60 14.32 7.72 -3.84
CA ALA A 60 13.20 6.81 -3.58
C ALA A 60 12.76 6.08 -4.85
N VAL A 61 12.77 6.76 -5.99
CA VAL A 61 12.54 6.16 -7.31
C VAL A 61 13.71 5.25 -7.72
N ALA A 62 14.95 5.66 -7.50
CA ALA A 62 16.12 4.81 -7.80
C ALA A 62 16.08 3.49 -7.02
N LEU A 63 15.61 3.52 -5.77
CA LEU A 63 15.48 2.35 -4.93
C LEU A 63 14.20 1.56 -5.23
N GLY A 64 13.03 2.18 -5.29
CA GLY A 64 11.72 1.50 -5.34
C GLY A 64 11.12 1.35 -6.74
N GLY A 65 11.64 2.07 -7.73
CA GLY A 65 11.04 2.25 -9.04
C GLY A 65 9.88 3.25 -9.04
N ILE A 66 9.55 3.77 -10.22
CA ILE A 66 8.46 4.76 -10.43
C ILE A 66 7.08 4.21 -10.05
N GLN A 67 6.86 2.90 -10.16
CA GLN A 67 5.56 2.27 -9.90
C GLN A 67 5.11 2.49 -8.45
N ALA A 68 6.04 2.59 -7.50
CA ALA A 68 5.72 2.89 -6.10
C ALA A 68 5.04 4.26 -5.94
N LEU A 69 5.35 5.23 -6.81
CA LEU A 69 4.73 6.55 -6.81
C LEU A 69 3.40 6.57 -7.54
N TYR A 70 3.22 5.78 -8.61
CA TYR A 70 1.90 5.62 -9.23
C TYR A 70 0.89 4.98 -8.27
N ASP A 71 1.38 4.06 -7.43
CA ASP A 71 0.59 3.36 -6.42
C ASP A 71 0.79 3.98 -5.02
N TRP A 72 0.93 5.30 -4.97
CA TRP A 72 1.19 6.06 -3.73
C TRP A 72 0.15 5.84 -2.63
N ASN A 73 -1.03 5.41 -3.04
CA ASN A 73 -2.20 5.21 -2.22
C ASN A 73 -2.29 3.78 -1.63
N GLU A 74 -1.32 2.90 -1.88
CA GLU A 74 -1.39 1.47 -1.52
C GLU A 74 -0.23 1.02 -0.58
N ILE A 75 0.31 1.90 0.28
CA ILE A 75 1.22 1.44 1.35
C ILE A 75 0.37 0.78 2.44
N ASN A 76 0.03 -0.49 2.22
CA ASN A 76 -0.89 -1.27 3.05
C ASN A 76 -0.30 -2.60 3.54
N LEU A 77 -1.02 -3.26 4.45
CA LEU A 77 -0.87 -4.67 4.74
C LEU A 77 -2.27 -5.29 4.86
N ALA A 78 -2.58 -6.25 3.99
CA ALA A 78 -3.93 -6.81 3.86
C ALA A 78 -4.46 -7.54 5.10
N ASN A 79 -3.57 -8.14 5.92
CA ASN A 79 -3.97 -9.07 6.99
C ASN A 79 -3.31 -8.75 8.35
N VAL A 80 -3.15 -7.46 8.68
CA VAL A 80 -2.48 -7.05 9.92
C VAL A 80 -3.39 -7.11 11.15
N ALA A 81 -4.69 -6.79 10.99
CA ALA A 81 -5.71 -6.82 12.04
C ALA A 81 -5.25 -6.19 13.36
N GLY A 82 -4.69 -4.98 13.30
CA GLY A 82 -4.17 -4.24 14.46
C GLY A 82 -2.78 -4.65 14.96
N ARG A 83 -2.18 -5.73 14.43
CA ARG A 83 -0.86 -6.24 14.89
C ARG A 83 0.31 -5.56 14.19
N HIS A 84 0.30 -4.23 14.12
CA HIS A 84 1.23 -3.45 13.28
C HIS A 84 2.71 -3.73 13.60
N GLN A 85 3.09 -3.69 14.88
CA GLN A 85 4.48 -3.90 15.32
C GLN A 85 4.98 -5.33 15.11
N GLU A 86 4.08 -6.31 15.07
CA GLU A 86 4.42 -7.70 14.80
C GLU A 86 4.78 -7.91 13.32
N PHE A 87 4.13 -7.17 12.43
CA PHE A 87 4.26 -7.34 10.98
C PHE A 87 5.27 -6.40 10.33
N ILE A 88 5.56 -5.26 10.96
CA ILE A 88 6.42 -4.22 10.39
C ILE A 88 7.71 -4.14 11.20
N PRO A 89 8.85 -4.59 10.65
CA PRO A 89 10.13 -4.47 11.31
C PRO A 89 10.56 -3.01 11.48
N ASP A 90 11.39 -2.77 12.50
CA ASP A 90 12.16 -1.54 12.62
C ASP A 90 12.94 -1.22 11.33
N GLY A 91 12.98 0.06 10.97
CA GLY A 91 13.56 0.54 9.72
C GLY A 91 12.68 0.36 8.48
N GLN A 92 11.48 -0.22 8.62
CA GLN A 92 10.56 -0.47 7.49
C GLN A 92 9.16 0.11 7.71
N LEU A 93 9.03 1.08 8.62
CA LEU A 93 7.74 1.66 8.99
C LEU A 93 7.10 2.40 7.82
N CYS A 94 7.89 3.13 7.03
CA CYS A 94 7.38 3.96 5.93
C CYS A 94 7.04 3.16 4.68
N SER A 95 7.61 1.97 4.51
CA SER A 95 7.23 1.01 3.47
C SER A 95 6.20 -0.03 3.94
N ALA A 96 5.88 -0.06 5.23
CA ALA A 96 5.14 -1.14 5.88
C ALA A 96 5.75 -2.54 5.63
N GLY A 97 7.09 -2.62 5.56
CA GLY A 97 7.80 -3.86 5.26
C GLY A 97 7.70 -4.34 3.80
N ARG A 98 7.12 -3.53 2.90
CA ARG A 98 6.93 -3.90 1.49
C ARG A 98 8.11 -3.45 0.64
N ALA A 99 8.77 -4.39 -0.02
CA ALA A 99 9.92 -4.12 -0.90
C ALA A 99 9.63 -3.08 -2.01
N LYS A 100 8.39 -3.02 -2.51
CA LYS A 100 7.91 -2.00 -3.47
C LYS A 100 8.14 -0.57 -2.96
N TYR A 101 7.94 -0.34 -1.66
CA TYR A 101 7.98 0.98 -1.03
C TYR A 101 9.27 1.23 -0.24
N ARG A 102 10.30 0.37 -0.38
CA ARG A 102 11.57 0.49 0.37
C ARG A 102 12.29 1.83 0.20
N GLY A 103 12.05 2.52 -0.92
CA GLY A 103 12.58 3.87 -1.14
C GLY A 103 12.11 4.89 -0.11
N PHE A 104 10.97 4.68 0.55
CA PHE A 104 10.45 5.62 1.55
C PHE A 104 11.01 5.39 2.96
N ASP A 105 11.77 4.31 3.18
CA ASP A 105 12.45 4.01 4.45
C ASP A 105 13.81 4.70 4.59
N GLN A 106 14.27 5.43 3.57
CA GLN A 106 15.56 6.13 3.61
C GLN A 106 15.68 7.03 4.86
N ALA A 107 16.78 6.85 5.57
CA ALA A 107 17.18 7.67 6.69
C ALA A 107 18.02 8.86 6.19
N ARG A 108 17.41 10.04 6.15
CA ARG A 108 17.99 11.27 5.59
C ARG A 108 17.40 12.52 6.22
N ALA A 109 18.19 13.59 6.24
CA ALA A 109 17.81 14.88 6.84
C ALA A 109 17.06 15.83 5.91
N ASP A 110 17.00 15.51 4.62
CA ASP A 110 16.51 16.38 3.55
C ASP A 110 15.24 15.85 2.86
N TRP A 111 14.50 14.94 3.51
CA TRP A 111 13.10 14.72 3.13
C TRP A 111 12.33 16.06 3.19
N PRO A 112 11.57 16.43 2.14
CA PRO A 112 10.67 17.58 2.17
C PRO A 112 9.76 17.50 3.40
N ALA A 113 9.67 18.60 4.15
CA ALA A 113 8.95 18.62 5.42
C ALA A 113 7.96 19.79 5.50
N VAL A 114 6.82 19.55 6.13
CA VAL A 114 5.80 20.57 6.36
C VAL A 114 6.10 21.34 7.65
N GLN A 115 6.08 22.67 7.58
CA GLN A 115 6.22 23.51 8.76
C GLN A 115 4.92 23.51 9.57
N LEU A 116 4.99 23.10 10.84
CA LEU A 116 3.86 23.07 11.75
C LEU A 116 4.06 24.07 12.92
N PRO A 117 2.96 24.65 13.44
CA PRO A 117 2.97 25.32 14.73
C PRO A 117 3.45 24.38 15.84
N GLN A 118 4.01 24.91 16.92
CA GLN A 118 4.44 24.08 18.07
C GLN A 118 3.27 23.53 18.90
N SER A 119 2.10 24.14 18.78
CA SER A 119 0.92 23.74 19.54
C SER A 119 -0.35 24.31 18.89
N GLY A 120 -1.50 23.86 19.39
CA GLY A 120 -2.81 24.36 18.99
C GLY A 120 -3.58 23.40 18.11
N GLN A 121 -4.76 23.86 17.69
CA GLN A 121 -5.64 23.10 16.81
C GLN A 121 -5.06 23.04 15.40
N PHE A 122 -5.09 21.86 14.80
CA PHE A 122 -4.69 21.64 13.42
C PHE A 122 -5.69 20.69 12.74
N THR A 123 -5.88 20.89 11.43
CA THR A 123 -6.73 20.03 10.60
C THR A 123 -5.85 19.10 9.80
N PHE A 124 -5.84 17.83 10.20
CA PHE A 124 -5.15 16.77 9.49
C PHE A 124 -6.06 16.23 8.39
N THR A 125 -5.49 15.94 7.21
CA THR A 125 -6.26 15.33 6.13
C THR A 125 -5.56 14.11 5.54
N TYR A 126 -6.36 13.09 5.24
CA TYR A 126 -5.92 11.85 4.60
C TYR A 126 -6.65 11.69 3.27
N ARG A 127 -5.93 11.78 2.14
CA ARG A 127 -6.53 11.64 0.80
C ARG A 127 -6.94 10.19 0.61
N ALA A 128 -8.20 9.94 0.24
CA ALA A 128 -8.71 8.60 0.00
C ALA A 128 -9.22 8.48 -1.43
N THR A 129 -8.56 7.66 -2.25
CA THR A 129 -9.05 7.33 -3.60
C THR A 129 -10.11 6.23 -3.54
N ALA A 130 -10.10 5.41 -2.49
CA ALA A 130 -11.13 4.44 -2.18
C ALA A 130 -11.46 4.51 -0.67
N PRO A 131 -12.59 5.13 -0.28
CA PRO A 131 -12.98 5.30 1.12
C PRO A 131 -13.43 3.98 1.77
N HIS A 132 -13.05 3.77 3.03
CA HIS A 132 -13.51 2.67 3.90
C HIS A 132 -13.75 3.14 5.34
N ARG A 133 -14.44 2.33 6.13
CA ARG A 133 -14.59 2.59 7.56
C ARG A 133 -13.33 2.17 8.32
N GLY A 134 -13.02 2.86 9.41
CA GLY A 134 -11.84 2.56 10.21
C GLY A 134 -11.45 3.66 11.18
N SER A 135 -10.32 3.42 11.84
CA SER A 135 -9.68 4.39 12.73
C SER A 135 -8.35 4.85 12.15
N PHE A 136 -8.07 6.14 12.34
CA PHE A 136 -6.79 6.77 12.04
C PHE A 136 -6.09 7.07 13.36
N ASP A 137 -4.92 6.47 13.56
CA ASP A 137 -4.02 6.77 14.67
C ASP A 137 -2.80 7.52 14.15
N LEU A 138 -2.56 8.72 14.67
CA LEU A 138 -1.41 9.54 14.32
C LEU A 138 -0.43 9.55 15.49
N TYR A 139 0.75 9.01 15.23
CA TYR A 139 1.90 9.01 16.12
C TYR A 139 2.88 10.10 15.71
N VAL A 140 3.70 10.55 16.65
CA VAL A 140 4.81 11.46 16.39
C VAL A 140 6.08 10.86 16.97
N THR A 141 7.22 11.10 16.32
CA THR A 141 8.53 10.76 16.87
C THR A 141 8.80 11.44 18.22
N ARG A 142 9.56 10.75 19.09
CA ARG A 142 10.05 11.24 20.38
C ARG A 142 11.05 12.40 20.19
N ASP A 143 11.28 13.14 21.27
CA ASP A 143 12.29 14.19 21.29
C ASP A 143 13.69 13.57 21.13
N GLY A 144 14.57 14.26 20.41
CA GLY A 144 15.89 13.74 20.04
C GLY A 144 15.88 12.76 18.86
N TYR A 145 14.75 12.62 18.15
CA TYR A 145 14.69 11.88 16.89
C TYR A 145 15.74 12.38 15.90
N ASP A 146 16.55 11.44 15.40
CA ASP A 146 17.54 11.66 14.36
C ASP A 146 17.02 11.07 13.04
N SER A 147 16.61 11.94 12.11
CA SER A 147 16.08 11.50 10.82
C SER A 147 17.13 10.84 9.91
N THR A 148 18.41 10.88 10.29
CA THR A 148 19.49 10.16 9.59
C THR A 148 19.67 8.72 10.08
N GLN A 149 18.87 8.28 11.05
CA GLN A 149 18.75 6.88 11.44
C GLN A 149 17.45 6.26 10.90
N PRO A 150 17.43 4.95 10.56
CA PRO A 150 16.20 4.26 10.18
C PRO A 150 15.15 4.36 11.29
N LEU A 151 13.92 4.74 10.93
CA LEU A 151 12.83 4.91 11.88
C LEU A 151 12.46 3.56 12.54
N ARG A 152 12.37 3.53 13.87
CA ARG A 152 11.95 2.35 14.65
C ARG A 152 10.66 2.63 15.40
N TRP A 153 9.96 1.58 15.82
CA TRP A 153 8.79 1.71 16.68
C TRP A 153 9.12 2.42 18.00
N ALA A 154 10.31 2.19 18.55
CA ALA A 154 10.78 2.84 19.76
C ALA A 154 11.01 4.35 19.59
N ASP A 155 11.20 4.84 18.35
CA ASP A 155 11.40 6.25 18.06
C ASP A 155 10.06 7.01 18.03
N LEU A 156 8.91 6.31 18.00
CA LEU A 156 7.58 6.90 18.13
C LEU A 156 7.17 7.03 19.61
N GLU A 157 6.37 8.07 19.92
CA GLU A 157 5.65 8.13 21.19
C GLU A 157 4.78 6.87 21.35
N SER A 158 4.64 6.37 22.58
CA SER A 158 3.98 5.09 22.84
C SER A 158 2.47 5.09 22.62
N ALA A 159 1.88 6.27 22.44
CA ALA A 159 0.46 6.46 22.17
C ALA A 159 0.28 7.47 21.03
N PRO A 160 -0.76 7.33 20.21
CA PRO A 160 -1.08 8.33 19.22
C PRO A 160 -1.48 9.64 19.92
N PHE A 161 -1.06 10.77 19.36
CA PHE A 161 -1.52 12.08 19.85
C PHE A 161 -2.91 12.42 19.31
N LEU A 162 -3.36 11.74 18.25
CA LEU A 162 -4.70 11.84 17.70
C LEU A 162 -5.19 10.45 17.26
N THR A 163 -6.37 10.07 17.75
CA THR A 163 -7.16 8.96 17.22
C THR A 163 -8.47 9.51 16.67
N SER A 164 -8.81 9.19 15.42
CA SER A 164 -10.07 9.58 14.80
C SER A 164 -10.77 8.35 14.22
N VAL A 165 -12.01 8.09 14.66
CA VAL A 165 -12.81 6.94 14.21
C VAL A 165 -13.87 7.44 13.24
N ASP A 166 -13.93 6.82 12.06
CA ASP A 166 -14.83 7.17 10.96
C ASP A 166 -14.94 8.70 10.73
N PRO A 167 -13.82 9.44 10.52
CA PRO A 167 -13.86 10.87 10.25
C PRO A 167 -14.70 11.20 9.01
N PRO A 168 -15.27 12.42 8.92
CA PRO A 168 -16.00 12.84 7.73
C PRO A 168 -15.08 12.88 6.50
N LEU A 169 -15.59 12.40 5.37
CA LEU A 169 -14.94 12.52 4.06
C LEU A 169 -15.44 13.80 3.37
N VAL A 170 -14.54 14.74 3.12
CA VAL A 170 -14.83 16.01 2.44
C VAL A 170 -13.88 16.14 1.26
N ASP A 171 -14.42 16.37 0.07
CA ASP A 171 -13.66 16.56 -1.18
C ASP A 171 -12.63 15.45 -1.48
N GLY A 172 -12.94 14.21 -1.10
CA GLY A 172 -12.09 13.03 -1.31
C GLY A 172 -11.01 12.84 -0.23
N SER A 173 -11.08 13.55 0.89
CA SER A 173 -10.14 13.41 2.00
C SER A 173 -10.86 13.28 3.33
N TYR A 174 -10.38 12.40 4.19
CA TYR A 174 -10.85 12.33 5.57
C TYR A 174 -10.34 13.55 6.32
N VAL A 175 -11.23 14.25 7.01
CA VAL A 175 -10.91 15.45 7.78
C VAL A 175 -10.86 15.10 9.26
N MET A 176 -9.70 15.27 9.88
CA MET A 176 -9.45 14.95 11.28
C MET A 176 -8.99 16.21 12.01
N GLU A 177 -9.85 16.76 12.86
CA GLU A 177 -9.49 17.88 13.73
C GLU A 177 -8.80 17.36 14.99
N GLY A 178 -7.59 17.84 15.27
CA GLY A 178 -6.82 17.42 16.45
C GLY A 178 -5.88 18.49 16.98
N GLN A 179 -5.46 18.32 18.23
CA GLN A 179 -4.40 19.16 18.80
C GLN A 179 -3.04 18.64 18.33
N LEU A 180 -2.13 19.56 18.00
CA LEU A 180 -0.73 19.22 17.75
C LEU A 180 -0.08 18.69 19.03
N PRO A 181 0.88 17.74 18.92
CA PRO A 181 1.58 17.21 20.08
C PRO A 181 2.34 18.33 20.80
N GLN A 182 2.24 18.36 22.13
CA GLN A 182 2.89 19.38 22.95
C GLN A 182 4.39 19.09 23.10
N GLY A 183 5.18 20.16 23.26
CA GLY A 183 6.61 20.06 23.58
C GLY A 183 7.51 19.70 22.38
N LYS A 184 6.95 19.53 21.18
CA LYS A 184 7.73 19.22 19.97
C LYS A 184 8.39 20.47 19.37
N SER A 185 9.62 20.32 18.91
CA SER A 185 10.38 21.38 18.24
C SER A 185 11.39 20.78 17.26
N GLY A 186 11.65 21.49 16.16
CA GLY A 186 12.56 21.01 15.12
C GLY A 186 11.96 19.87 14.30
N ARG A 187 12.84 19.13 13.61
CA ARG A 187 12.45 18.07 12.67
C ARG A 187 11.90 16.85 13.41
N HIS A 188 10.74 16.39 12.97
CA HIS A 188 10.06 15.20 13.45
C HIS A 188 9.39 14.48 12.28
N LEU A 189 8.86 13.29 12.55
CA LEU A 189 8.00 12.56 11.63
C LEU A 189 6.66 12.26 12.31
N ILE A 190 5.58 12.45 11.56
CA ILE A 190 4.23 11.98 11.91
C ILE A 190 3.98 10.67 11.16
N TYR A 191 3.63 9.64 11.91
CA TYR A 191 3.32 8.31 11.38
C TYR A 191 1.83 8.03 11.55
N ALA A 192 1.10 7.92 10.44
CA ALA A 192 -0.32 7.64 10.45
C ALA A 192 -0.57 6.17 10.12
N ILE A 193 -1.44 5.54 10.92
CA ILE A 193 -1.98 4.20 10.68
C ILE A 193 -3.48 4.35 10.43
N TRP A 194 -3.96 3.88 9.29
CA TRP A 194 -5.38 3.71 9.02
C TRP A 194 -5.73 2.23 9.12
N GLN A 195 -6.29 1.81 10.26
CA GLN A 195 -6.79 0.45 10.45
C GLN A 195 -8.25 0.38 10.04
N ARG A 196 -8.57 -0.49 9.08
CA ARG A 196 -9.97 -0.71 8.69
C ARG A 196 -10.75 -1.44 9.77
N SER A 197 -12.04 -1.12 9.86
CA SER A 197 -12.99 -1.80 10.74
C SER A 197 -13.82 -2.85 10.01
N ASP A 198 -13.84 -2.83 8.67
CA ASP A 198 -14.55 -3.78 7.80
C ASP A 198 -13.63 -4.84 7.16
N SER A 199 -12.33 -4.81 7.48
CA SER A 199 -11.29 -5.69 6.95
C SER A 199 -10.08 -5.72 7.91
N PRO A 200 -9.27 -6.81 7.93
CA PRO A 200 -8.00 -6.82 8.65
C PRO A 200 -6.93 -5.92 8.02
N GLU A 201 -7.19 -5.29 6.88
CA GLU A 201 -6.24 -4.42 6.19
C GLU A 201 -5.94 -3.12 6.93
N ALA A 202 -4.70 -2.63 6.86
CA ALA A 202 -4.34 -1.28 7.30
C ALA A 202 -3.38 -0.58 6.33
N PHE A 203 -3.34 0.76 6.40
CA PHE A 203 -2.49 1.64 5.59
C PHE A 203 -1.56 2.44 6.47
N TYR A 204 -0.40 2.79 5.92
CA TYR A 204 0.70 3.41 6.65
C TYR A 204 1.22 4.60 5.88
N SER A 205 1.51 5.69 6.59
CA SER A 205 1.93 6.94 5.98
C SER A 205 2.92 7.68 6.87
N CYS A 206 4.09 7.99 6.32
CA CYS A 206 5.09 8.83 6.96
C CYS A 206 5.04 10.26 6.38
N SER A 207 4.92 11.26 7.24
CA SER A 207 4.98 12.68 6.86
C SER A 207 6.09 13.38 7.67
N ASP A 208 7.10 13.92 6.99
CA ASP A 208 8.15 14.71 7.64
C ASP A 208 7.63 16.11 7.97
N VAL A 209 7.93 16.59 9.18
CA VAL A 209 7.45 17.88 9.69
C VAL A 209 8.54 18.61 10.45
N ILE A 210 8.40 19.92 10.57
CA ILE A 210 9.26 20.75 11.41
C ILE A 210 8.36 21.55 12.34
N PHE A 211 8.54 21.40 13.66
CA PHE A 211 7.79 22.14 14.66
C PHE A 211 8.53 23.42 15.06
N GLY A 212 7.91 24.59 14.86
CA GLY A 212 8.31 25.84 15.53
C GLY A 212 9.53 26.61 15.01
N ASP A 213 9.73 26.76 13.70
CA ASP A 213 10.85 27.55 13.17
C ASP A 213 10.57 29.06 13.01
N GLY A 214 9.41 29.58 13.42
CA GLY A 214 9.09 31.00 13.32
C GLY A 214 9.01 31.55 11.89
N SER A 215 9.18 30.70 10.87
CA SER A 215 8.76 31.01 9.53
C SER A 215 7.25 30.76 9.44
N ASN A 216 6.52 31.69 8.83
CA ASN A 216 5.10 31.52 8.54
C ASN A 216 4.93 30.13 7.91
N PRO A 217 3.90 29.33 8.28
CA PRO A 217 3.69 28.04 7.65
C PRO A 217 3.71 28.30 6.15
N THR A 218 4.68 27.72 5.45
CA THR A 218 4.56 27.63 4.00
C THR A 218 3.45 26.63 3.84
N THR A 219 2.21 27.13 3.86
CA THR A 219 1.12 26.49 3.15
C THR A 219 1.69 26.33 1.75
N VAL A 220 2.23 25.15 1.44
CA VAL A 220 2.10 24.65 0.09
C VAL A 220 0.61 24.78 -0.14
N PRO A 221 0.16 25.71 -1.01
CA PRO A 221 -1.25 25.80 -1.31
C PRO A 221 -1.70 24.38 -1.67
N PRO A 222 -2.96 24.00 -1.45
CA PRO A 222 -3.48 22.91 -2.24
C PRO A 222 -3.33 23.37 -3.69
N THR A 223 -2.23 22.99 -4.34
CA THR A 223 -2.15 23.05 -5.79
C THR A 223 -3.34 22.22 -6.19
N GLU A 224 -4.33 22.88 -6.80
CA GLU A 224 -5.44 22.21 -7.44
C GLU A 224 -4.85 20.99 -8.15
N VAL A 225 -5.20 19.80 -7.68
CA VAL A 225 -4.91 18.58 -8.41
C VAL A 225 -5.51 18.85 -9.79
N PRO A 226 -4.72 18.90 -10.88
CA PRO A 226 -5.32 19.01 -12.20
C PRO A 226 -6.33 17.87 -12.27
N SER A 227 -7.60 18.21 -12.49
CA SER A 227 -8.62 17.22 -12.76
C SER A 227 -8.22 16.54 -14.07
N GLY A 228 -7.35 15.54 -13.94
CA GLY A 228 -6.85 14.75 -15.04
C GLY A 228 -8.00 13.90 -15.50
N THR A 229 -8.63 14.33 -16.60
CA THR A 229 -9.44 13.46 -17.44
C THR A 229 -8.69 12.12 -17.62
N PRO A 230 -9.34 10.96 -17.46
CA PRO A 230 -8.65 9.68 -17.66
C PRO A 230 -8.06 9.66 -19.07
N VAL A 231 -6.74 9.65 -19.16
CA VAL A 231 -6.05 9.44 -20.42
C VAL A 231 -6.27 7.97 -20.80
N PRO A 232 -6.87 7.67 -21.97
CA PRO A 232 -7.00 6.30 -22.43
C PRO A 232 -5.60 5.71 -22.64
N PRO A 233 -5.39 4.39 -22.46
CA PRO A 233 -4.08 3.79 -22.61
C PRO A 233 -3.60 3.98 -24.06
N THR A 234 -2.53 4.77 -24.24
CA THR A 234 -1.80 4.83 -25.50
C THR A 234 -0.92 3.59 -25.58
N GLU A 235 -1.11 2.78 -26.63
CA GLU A 235 -0.26 1.64 -26.97
C GLU A 235 1.21 2.09 -27.05
N VAL A 236 2.06 1.54 -26.19
CA VAL A 236 3.51 1.72 -26.28
C VAL A 236 4.05 0.75 -27.35
N PRO A 237 4.81 1.22 -28.36
CA PRO A 237 5.43 0.33 -29.32
C PRO A 237 6.57 -0.46 -28.65
N SER A 238 6.54 -1.77 -28.86
CA SER A 238 7.54 -2.74 -28.40
C SER A 238 8.92 -2.40 -28.98
N VAL A 239 9.86 -1.99 -28.14
CA VAL A 239 11.29 -1.95 -28.46
C VAL A 239 11.99 -3.15 -27.81
N THR A 240 12.68 -3.94 -28.63
CA THR A 240 13.47 -5.10 -28.20
C THR A 240 14.85 -4.64 -27.71
N PRO A 241 15.29 -4.99 -26.49
CA PRO A 241 16.69 -5.00 -26.14
C PRO A 241 17.28 -6.40 -26.37
N THR A 242 18.26 -6.47 -27.27
CA THR A 242 19.21 -7.58 -27.40
C THR A 242 20.35 -7.33 -26.43
N ASP A 243 20.46 -8.12 -25.36
CA ASP A 243 21.71 -8.77 -24.93
C ASP A 243 21.45 -9.66 -23.70
N THR A 244 21.89 -10.92 -23.84
CA THR A 244 21.57 -12.05 -22.96
C THR A 244 22.66 -12.28 -21.90
N PRO A 245 22.31 -12.43 -20.62
CA PRO A 245 23.04 -13.30 -19.69
C PRO A 245 22.34 -14.66 -19.59
N VAL A 246 23.11 -15.74 -19.72
CA VAL A 246 22.63 -17.13 -19.68
C VAL A 246 22.24 -17.51 -18.24
N ILE A 247 20.98 -17.94 -18.04
CA ILE A 247 20.39 -18.47 -16.80
C ILE A 247 19.88 -19.90 -17.09
N PRO A 248 19.99 -20.86 -16.14
CA PRO A 248 19.83 -22.29 -16.42
C PRO A 248 18.37 -22.71 -16.67
N THR A 249 18.22 -23.80 -17.41
CA THR A 249 16.94 -24.35 -17.89
C THR A 249 16.00 -24.76 -16.73
N PRO A 250 14.74 -24.29 -16.70
CA PRO A 250 13.76 -24.68 -15.69
C PRO A 250 13.23 -26.11 -15.89
N PRO A 251 12.67 -26.76 -14.85
CA PRO A 251 12.07 -28.09 -14.96
C PRO A 251 10.89 -28.10 -15.94
N ALA A 252 10.72 -29.19 -16.67
CA ALA A 252 9.84 -29.31 -17.84
C ALA A 252 8.32 -29.18 -17.57
N ASP A 253 7.88 -28.98 -16.33
CA ASP A 253 6.46 -29.06 -15.92
C ASP A 253 5.87 -27.77 -15.32
N ALA A 254 6.63 -26.67 -15.21
CA ALA A 254 6.11 -25.41 -14.65
C ALA A 254 5.35 -24.59 -15.69
N SER A 255 4.02 -24.48 -15.53
CA SER A 255 3.18 -23.60 -16.38
C SER A 255 3.46 -22.12 -16.15
N THR A 256 3.25 -21.26 -17.15
CA THR A 256 3.40 -19.80 -16.98
C THR A 256 2.33 -19.26 -16.03
N TRP A 257 2.72 -18.39 -15.09
CA TRP A 257 1.79 -17.74 -14.17
C TRP A 257 0.73 -16.97 -14.94
N GLN A 258 -0.51 -17.04 -14.47
CA GLN A 258 -1.68 -16.37 -15.02
C GLN A 258 -2.45 -15.70 -13.88
N PRO A 259 -3.06 -14.53 -14.13
CA PRO A 259 -3.98 -13.93 -13.17
C PRO A 259 -5.29 -14.73 -13.11
N ASN A 260 -6.04 -14.58 -12.01
CA ASN A 260 -7.34 -15.24 -11.78
C ASN A 260 -7.27 -16.77 -11.88
N THR A 261 -6.11 -17.35 -11.55
CA THR A 261 -5.85 -18.79 -11.64
C THR A 261 -5.64 -19.36 -10.24
N SER A 262 -6.26 -20.51 -9.96
CA SER A 262 -6.09 -21.18 -8.67
C SER A 262 -4.80 -21.97 -8.66
N TYR A 263 -3.98 -21.75 -7.64
CA TYR A 263 -2.70 -22.39 -7.41
C TYR A 263 -2.70 -23.15 -6.09
N ALA A 264 -2.21 -24.39 -6.10
CA ALA A 264 -2.03 -25.21 -4.91
C ALA A 264 -0.67 -24.95 -4.24
N VAL A 265 -0.56 -25.24 -2.94
CA VAL A 265 0.75 -25.18 -2.24
C VAL A 265 1.74 -26.12 -2.92
N GLY A 266 2.95 -25.63 -3.18
CA GLY A 266 4.02 -26.38 -3.82
C GLY A 266 3.99 -26.35 -5.35
N GLU A 267 2.94 -25.79 -5.97
CA GLU A 267 2.85 -25.64 -7.42
C GLU A 267 3.90 -24.64 -7.92
N GLU A 268 4.61 -25.00 -9.00
CA GLU A 268 5.65 -24.15 -9.58
C GLU A 268 5.18 -23.53 -10.90
N VAL A 269 5.43 -22.23 -11.05
CA VAL A 269 5.06 -21.45 -12.22
C VAL A 269 6.22 -20.62 -12.73
N THR A 270 6.19 -20.27 -14.01
CA THR A 270 7.17 -19.33 -14.60
C THR A 270 6.58 -17.92 -14.71
N TYR A 271 7.31 -16.90 -14.27
CA TYR A 271 6.95 -15.49 -14.45
C TYR A 271 8.23 -14.66 -14.70
N GLU A 272 8.24 -13.86 -15.76
CA GLU A 272 9.38 -13.03 -16.18
C GLU A 272 10.72 -13.81 -16.28
N GLY A 273 10.65 -15.06 -16.76
CA GLY A 273 11.84 -15.90 -16.95
C GLY A 273 12.39 -16.55 -15.66
N SER A 274 11.77 -16.31 -14.52
CA SER A 274 12.08 -16.98 -13.24
C SER A 274 11.00 -18.00 -12.87
N THR A 275 11.38 -19.01 -12.08
CA THR A 275 10.47 -20.04 -11.55
C THR A 275 10.12 -19.71 -10.10
N TYR A 276 8.83 -19.74 -9.78
CA TYR A 276 8.31 -19.48 -8.45
C TYR A 276 7.47 -20.65 -7.94
N ARG A 277 7.59 -20.96 -6.65
CA ARG A 277 6.79 -21.96 -5.95
C ARG A 277 5.72 -21.31 -5.10
N CYS A 278 4.48 -21.77 -5.24
CA CYS A 278 3.37 -21.34 -4.42
C CYS A 278 3.55 -21.82 -2.97
N LEU A 279 3.55 -20.89 -2.01
CA LEU A 279 3.72 -21.16 -0.58
C LEU A 279 2.38 -21.43 0.13
N GLN A 280 1.31 -20.84 -0.38
CA GLN A 280 -0.03 -20.90 0.21
C GLN A 280 -1.06 -21.03 -0.90
N ALA A 281 -2.01 -21.98 -0.80
CA ALA A 281 -3.01 -22.16 -1.84
C ALA A 281 -3.91 -20.93 -1.97
N HIS A 282 -4.08 -20.41 -3.18
CA HIS A 282 -4.83 -19.19 -3.44
C HIS A 282 -5.34 -19.14 -4.89
N THR A 283 -6.17 -18.14 -5.20
CA THR A 283 -6.46 -17.74 -6.58
C THR A 283 -5.72 -16.43 -6.84
N SER A 284 -4.85 -16.40 -7.85
CA SER A 284 -4.06 -15.22 -8.20
C SER A 284 -4.93 -14.05 -8.63
N LEU A 285 -4.48 -12.82 -8.40
CA LEU A 285 -5.07 -11.60 -8.95
C LEU A 285 -4.12 -10.99 -9.99
N SER A 286 -4.63 -10.08 -10.82
CA SER A 286 -3.84 -9.40 -11.86
C SER A 286 -2.63 -8.62 -11.35
N ASN A 287 -2.56 -8.31 -10.05
CA ASN A 287 -1.42 -7.66 -9.39
C ASN A 287 -0.68 -8.59 -8.39
N TRP A 288 -0.98 -9.89 -8.40
CA TRP A 288 -0.32 -10.91 -7.58
C TRP A 288 0.67 -11.73 -8.39
N GLN A 289 1.42 -11.06 -9.27
CA GLN A 289 2.53 -11.69 -9.94
C GLN A 289 3.51 -12.24 -8.88
N PRO A 290 4.15 -13.39 -9.10
CA PRO A 290 4.96 -14.05 -8.08
C PRO A 290 6.05 -13.16 -7.47
N SER A 291 6.62 -12.23 -8.24
CA SER A 291 7.60 -11.24 -7.77
C SER A 291 7.04 -10.19 -6.79
N ASN A 292 5.72 -9.92 -6.83
CA ASN A 292 5.06 -8.86 -6.07
C ASN A 292 4.50 -9.33 -4.71
N VAL A 293 4.32 -10.64 -4.52
CA VAL A 293 3.64 -11.24 -3.37
C VAL A 293 4.47 -12.39 -2.76
N PRO A 294 5.64 -12.09 -2.14
CA PRO A 294 6.57 -13.11 -1.61
C PRO A 294 6.00 -13.95 -0.46
N ALA A 295 4.88 -13.52 0.15
CA ALA A 295 4.16 -14.32 1.14
C ALA A 295 3.40 -15.51 0.51
N LEU A 296 3.08 -15.42 -0.79
CA LEU A 296 2.36 -16.45 -1.55
C LEU A 296 3.30 -17.21 -2.51
N TRP A 297 4.43 -16.62 -2.87
CA TRP A 297 5.36 -17.17 -3.85
C TRP A 297 6.81 -17.10 -3.37
N GLN A 298 7.55 -18.17 -3.59
CA GLN A 298 8.98 -18.26 -3.33
C GLN A 298 9.73 -18.37 -4.65
N LEU A 299 10.73 -17.52 -4.88
CA LEU A 299 11.64 -17.66 -6.02
C LEU A 299 12.47 -18.95 -5.86
N VAL A 300 12.51 -19.77 -6.91
CA VAL A 300 13.20 -21.07 -6.94
C VAL A 300 14.42 -21.05 -7.86
N ALA A 301 14.29 -20.52 -9.07
CA ALA A 301 15.33 -20.51 -10.10
C ALA A 301 15.17 -19.33 -11.07
#